data_AF-A0AAX7VG77-F1
#
_entry.id   AF-A0AAX7VG77-F1
#
_cell.length_a   1.000
_cell.length_b   1.000
_cell.length_c   1.000
_cell.angle_alpha   90.00
_cell.angle_beta   90.00
_cell.angle_gamma   90.00
#
_symmetry.space_group_name_H-M   'P 1'
#
loop_
_entity.id
_entity.type
_entity.pdbx_description
1 polymer ?
#
loop_
_entity_poly.entity_id
_entity_poly.type
_entity_poly.pdbx_seq_one_letter_code
_entity_poly.pdbx_strand_id
1 'polypeptide(L)'
;MAAADLHRMKMFGRMMSCCVALLLTFSSVSAVGRALNSITDLRPVGFGQSVPEQSLRLLHWFANEIDIDINGDISLTFDPTGYDYGSHRYRNDEQLLDPLPRGYQYYSLGNIHRQGSLQLPHHVTHLQSEHEDGNRARIVIRVREQNVGRRTSQIIDRVYITQHYETSEHRGTAYDPEHTYEITTNLLRAIRKFSINNDNINLLMSLRDHFRSSADDSQLLEMRNTWGQLACLGLLLFIVIPEKYSSHEHNNRRQPAPRSNTQSDAVVNITESNQNNTNLNFTSEDNNTCVCSVICVVIIVIFLIVGLLYWAFKH
;
A
#
# COMPACT_ATOMS: atom_id res chain seq x y z
N MET A 1 43.04 18.07 -43.66
CA MET A 1 42.83 17.96 -42.20
C MET A 1 41.42 18.39 -41.79
N ALA A 2 40.98 19.60 -42.15
CA ALA A 2 39.67 20.14 -41.74
C ALA A 2 38.40 19.30 -42.11
N ALA A 3 38.39 18.60 -43.25
CA ALA A 3 37.22 17.81 -43.67
C ALA A 3 37.01 16.53 -42.84
N ALA A 4 38.09 15.90 -42.36
CA ALA A 4 38.03 14.71 -41.52
C ALA A 4 37.52 15.05 -40.12
N ASP A 5 37.93 16.19 -39.56
CA ASP A 5 37.50 16.66 -38.24
C ASP A 5 36.04 17.12 -38.25
N LEU A 6 35.56 17.73 -39.33
CA LEU A 6 34.15 18.08 -39.49
C LEU A 6 33.25 16.83 -39.59
N HIS A 7 33.70 15.79 -40.29
CA HIS A 7 32.98 14.51 -40.36
C HIS A 7 32.94 13.82 -38.99
N ARG A 8 34.05 13.89 -38.23
CA ARG A 8 34.18 13.33 -36.88
C ARG A 8 33.27 14.05 -35.87
N MET A 9 33.22 15.39 -35.91
CA MET A 9 32.32 16.19 -35.07
C MET A 9 30.83 15.92 -35.36
N LYS A 10 30.45 15.76 -36.64
CA LYS A 10 29.07 15.43 -37.01
C LYS A 10 28.65 14.03 -36.55
N MET A 11 29.55 13.04 -36.59
CA MET A 11 29.27 11.70 -36.06
C MET A 11 29.13 11.71 -34.54
N PHE A 12 29.98 12.45 -33.82
CA PHE A 12 29.89 12.58 -32.37
C PHE A 12 28.57 13.24 -31.92
N GLY A 13 28.14 14.30 -32.62
CA GLY A 13 26.86 14.96 -32.35
C GLY A 13 25.65 14.05 -32.60
N ARG A 14 25.66 13.24 -33.66
CA ARG A 14 24.58 12.26 -33.94
C ARG A 14 24.56 11.13 -32.90
N MET A 15 25.72 10.66 -32.47
CA MET A 15 25.84 9.62 -31.45
C MET A 15 25.35 10.13 -30.09
N MET A 16 25.74 11.34 -29.68
CA MET A 16 25.25 11.97 -28.45
C MET A 16 23.74 12.23 -28.51
N SER A 17 23.21 12.66 -29.65
CA SER A 17 21.76 12.81 -29.84
C SER A 17 21.01 11.47 -29.73
N CYS A 18 21.57 10.38 -30.26
CA CYS A 18 21.01 9.03 -30.09
C CYS A 18 21.09 8.57 -28.65
N CYS A 19 22.18 8.84 -27.93
CA CYS A 19 22.30 8.50 -26.51
C CYS A 19 21.30 9.28 -25.65
N VAL A 20 21.12 10.58 -25.90
CA VAL A 20 20.11 11.39 -25.20
C VAL A 20 18.70 10.92 -25.55
N ALA A 21 18.41 10.60 -26.82
CA ALA A 21 17.12 10.03 -27.20
C ALA A 21 16.88 8.66 -26.54
N LEU A 22 17.89 7.80 -26.46
CA LEU A 22 17.81 6.51 -25.78
C LEU A 22 17.60 6.70 -24.27
N LEU A 23 18.33 7.62 -23.62
CA LEU A 23 18.14 7.97 -22.22
C LEU A 23 16.74 8.54 -21.96
N LEU A 24 16.22 9.37 -22.86
CA LEU A 24 14.85 9.88 -22.79
C LEU A 24 13.81 8.75 -22.99
N THR A 25 14.09 7.75 -23.84
CA THR A 25 13.24 6.55 -23.98
C THR A 25 13.35 5.58 -22.81
N PHE A 26 14.47 5.56 -22.09
CA PHE A 26 14.63 4.80 -20.85
C PHE A 26 14.01 5.54 -19.64
N SER A 27 13.95 6.87 -19.66
CA SER A 27 13.13 7.65 -18.70
C SER A 27 11.65 7.62 -19.03
N SER A 28 11.27 7.24 -20.26
CA SER A 28 9.89 6.90 -20.62
C SER A 28 9.60 5.42 -20.39
N VAL A 29 10.13 4.85 -19.31
CA VAL A 29 9.37 3.80 -18.61
C VAL A 29 8.13 4.54 -18.13
N SER A 30 7.02 4.39 -18.87
CA SER A 30 5.71 4.71 -18.33
C SER A 30 5.68 4.13 -16.92
N ALA A 31 5.20 4.88 -15.94
CA ALA A 31 4.86 4.35 -14.64
C ALA A 31 3.78 3.27 -14.84
N VAL A 32 4.19 2.11 -15.35
CA VAL A 32 3.46 0.86 -15.25
C VAL A 32 3.47 0.64 -13.76
N GLY A 33 2.40 1.06 -13.09
CA GLY A 33 2.24 0.94 -11.65
C GLY A 33 2.63 -0.46 -11.25
N ARG A 34 3.44 -0.58 -10.19
CA ARG A 34 3.90 -1.88 -9.70
C ARG A 34 2.67 -2.74 -9.41
N ALA A 35 2.50 -3.81 -10.18
CA ALA A 35 1.38 -4.72 -10.00
C ALA A 35 1.65 -5.65 -8.81
N LEU A 36 0.71 -5.71 -7.86
CA LEU A 36 0.76 -6.59 -6.70
C LEU A 36 0.00 -7.88 -7.04
N ASN A 37 0.72 -9.00 -7.01
CA ASN A 37 0.23 -10.30 -7.47
C ASN A 37 -0.02 -11.32 -6.35
N SER A 38 0.57 -11.10 -5.19
CA SER A 38 0.57 -12.05 -4.08
C SER A 38 0.60 -11.34 -2.72
N ILE A 39 0.25 -12.06 -1.65
CA ILE A 39 0.30 -11.52 -0.27
C ILE A 39 1.70 -11.04 0.10
N THR A 40 2.76 -11.69 -0.43
CA THR A 40 4.14 -11.27 -0.19
C THR A 40 4.47 -9.91 -0.80
N ASP A 41 3.79 -9.53 -1.89
CA ASP A 41 3.98 -8.21 -2.53
C ASP A 41 3.38 -7.07 -1.69
N LEU A 42 2.52 -7.38 -0.72
CA LEU A 42 1.91 -6.36 0.15
C LEU A 42 2.87 -5.82 1.22
N ARG A 43 3.89 -6.60 1.64
CA ARG A 43 4.86 -6.17 2.66
C ARG A 43 5.65 -4.92 2.26
N PRO A 44 6.31 -4.86 1.08
CA PRO A 44 7.10 -3.70 0.70
C PRO A 44 6.28 -2.44 0.39
N VAL A 45 4.94 -2.51 0.41
CA VAL A 45 4.07 -1.33 0.24
C VAL A 45 4.14 -0.38 1.44
N GLY A 46 4.46 -0.88 2.63
CA GLY A 46 4.59 -0.04 3.83
C GLY A 46 3.25 0.34 4.47
N PHE A 47 2.28 -0.57 4.48
CA PHE A 47 1.01 -0.37 5.20
C PHE A 47 1.25 -0.15 6.69
N GLY A 48 0.59 0.86 7.27
CA GLY A 48 0.80 1.31 8.65
C GLY A 48 2.05 2.17 8.85
N GLN A 49 2.82 2.46 7.79
CA GLN A 49 4.01 3.31 7.80
C GLN A 49 3.84 4.48 6.83
N SER A 50 4.16 4.29 5.55
CA SER A 50 3.99 5.32 4.49
C SER A 50 2.60 5.27 3.82
N VAL A 51 1.94 4.11 3.89
CA VAL A 51 0.57 3.91 3.41
C VAL A 51 -0.33 3.65 4.62
N PRO A 52 -1.53 4.25 4.73
CA PRO A 52 -2.46 3.95 5.81
C PRO A 52 -2.73 2.44 5.90
N GLU A 53 -2.65 1.87 7.11
CA GLU A 53 -3.08 0.47 7.36
C GLU A 53 -4.50 0.22 6.82
N GLN A 54 -5.32 1.27 6.88
CA GLN A 54 -6.67 1.27 6.39
C GLN A 54 -6.81 0.89 4.90
N SER A 55 -5.79 1.16 4.10
CA SER A 55 -5.75 0.73 2.70
C SER A 55 -5.79 -0.79 2.60
N LEU A 56 -5.10 -1.53 3.47
CA LEU A 56 -5.13 -2.99 3.49
C LEU A 56 -6.48 -3.56 3.94
N ARG A 57 -7.12 -2.93 4.93
CA ARG A 57 -8.48 -3.28 5.36
C ARG A 57 -9.51 -3.01 4.27
N LEU A 58 -9.39 -1.88 3.57
CA LEU A 58 -10.26 -1.54 2.44
C LEU A 58 -10.08 -2.55 1.29
N LEU A 59 -8.84 -2.95 0.99
CA LEU A 59 -8.53 -3.98 0.00
C LEU A 59 -9.12 -5.34 0.38
N HIS A 60 -9.01 -5.70 1.65
CA HIS A 60 -9.62 -6.92 2.19
C HIS A 60 -11.14 -6.92 2.05
N TRP A 61 -11.81 -5.86 2.45
CA TRP A 61 -13.26 -5.72 2.25
C TRP A 61 -13.62 -5.85 0.76
N PHE A 62 -12.95 -5.09 -0.11
CA PHE A 62 -13.24 -5.08 -1.54
C PHE A 62 -13.10 -6.47 -2.16
N ALA A 63 -12.06 -7.23 -1.81
CA ALA A 63 -11.86 -8.60 -2.29
C ALA A 63 -12.96 -9.58 -1.85
N ASN A 64 -13.65 -9.29 -0.74
CA ASN A 64 -14.77 -10.09 -0.26
C ASN A 64 -16.12 -9.65 -0.86
N GLU A 65 -16.26 -8.38 -1.22
CA GLU A 65 -17.48 -7.77 -1.74
C GLU A 65 -17.74 -8.12 -3.23
N ILE A 66 -16.69 -8.13 -4.06
CA ILE A 66 -16.81 -8.39 -5.50
C ILE A 66 -17.06 -9.86 -5.83
N ASP A 67 -17.62 -10.13 -7.01
CA ASP A 67 -17.64 -11.48 -7.57
C ASP A 67 -16.44 -11.71 -8.50
N ILE A 68 -15.81 -12.87 -8.38
CA ILE A 68 -14.68 -13.27 -9.23
C ILE A 68 -14.98 -14.66 -9.75
N ASP A 69 -15.21 -14.77 -11.05
CA ASP A 69 -15.55 -16.05 -11.65
C ASP A 69 -14.33 -16.98 -11.77
N ILE A 70 -14.53 -18.18 -12.33
CA ILE A 70 -13.46 -19.16 -12.53
C ILE A 70 -12.38 -18.67 -13.52
N ASN A 71 -12.76 -17.85 -14.50
CA ASN A 71 -11.85 -17.29 -15.51
C ASN A 71 -11.02 -16.13 -14.96
N GLY A 72 -11.44 -15.54 -13.84
CA GLY A 72 -10.81 -14.39 -13.21
C GLY A 72 -11.44 -13.06 -13.61
N ASP A 73 -12.60 -13.09 -14.28
CA ASP A 73 -13.39 -11.92 -14.57
C ASP A 73 -14.04 -11.42 -13.28
N ILE A 74 -13.92 -10.11 -13.04
CA ILE A 74 -14.42 -9.46 -11.84
C ILE A 74 -15.73 -8.76 -12.19
N SER A 75 -16.79 -9.08 -11.46
CA SER A 75 -18.10 -8.42 -11.58
C SER A 75 -18.41 -7.62 -10.33
N LEU A 76 -18.96 -6.42 -10.52
CA LEU A 76 -19.50 -5.62 -9.43
C LEU A 76 -20.77 -6.25 -8.87
N THR A 77 -20.88 -6.20 -7.54
CA THR A 77 -22.04 -6.62 -6.75
C THR A 77 -22.84 -5.44 -6.20
N PHE A 78 -22.38 -4.22 -6.48
CA PHE A 78 -22.93 -2.94 -6.02
C PHE A 78 -22.87 -1.88 -7.13
N ASP A 79 -23.56 -0.75 -6.96
CA ASP A 79 -23.62 0.32 -7.96
C ASP A 79 -22.68 1.49 -7.61
N PRO A 80 -21.50 1.59 -8.26
CA PRO A 80 -20.57 2.68 -7.99
C PRO A 80 -21.08 4.05 -8.46
N THR A 81 -22.14 4.10 -9.28
CA THR A 81 -22.79 5.36 -9.69
C THR A 81 -23.78 5.87 -8.65
N GLY A 82 -24.31 4.97 -7.83
CA GLY A 82 -25.20 5.26 -6.69
C GLY A 82 -24.49 5.72 -5.42
N TYR A 83 -23.16 5.92 -5.48
CA TYR A 83 -22.29 6.27 -4.35
C TYR A 83 -22.10 5.15 -3.31
N ASP A 84 -22.47 3.91 -3.62
CA ASP A 84 -22.28 2.77 -2.71
C ASP A 84 -20.84 2.72 -2.20
N TYR A 85 -20.68 2.51 -0.89
CA TYR A 85 -19.38 2.47 -0.21
C TYR A 85 -18.52 3.74 -0.38
N GLY A 86 -19.16 4.90 -0.51
CA GLY A 86 -18.48 6.18 -0.72
C GLY A 86 -17.88 6.30 -2.12
N SER A 87 -18.39 5.54 -3.09
CA SER A 87 -17.89 5.56 -4.45
C SER A 87 -18.18 6.89 -5.13
N HIS A 88 -17.34 7.26 -6.09
CA HIS A 88 -17.59 8.40 -6.97
C HIS A 88 -16.74 8.28 -8.23
N ARG A 89 -17.14 9.01 -9.27
CA ARG A 89 -16.41 9.08 -10.53
C ARG A 89 -15.00 9.64 -10.30
N TYR A 90 -13.97 8.90 -10.69
CA TYR A 90 -12.59 9.39 -10.73
C TYR A 90 -12.23 9.83 -12.14
N ARG A 91 -11.69 11.04 -12.27
CA ARG A 91 -11.39 11.65 -13.57
C ARG A 91 -9.97 11.38 -14.05
N ASN A 92 -9.08 10.95 -13.16
CA ASN A 92 -7.66 10.79 -13.45
C ASN A 92 -7.03 12.11 -13.95
N ASP A 93 -7.39 13.23 -13.30
CA ASP A 93 -6.92 14.58 -13.67
C ASP A 93 -5.41 14.71 -13.45
N GLU A 94 -4.86 13.96 -12.49
CA GLU A 94 -3.42 13.86 -12.21
C GLU A 94 -2.65 12.98 -13.22
N GLN A 95 -3.35 12.33 -14.16
CA GLN A 95 -2.76 11.39 -15.14
C GLN A 95 -1.99 10.25 -14.49
N LEU A 96 -2.49 9.78 -13.35
CA LEU A 96 -1.92 8.69 -12.55
C LEU A 96 -2.08 7.32 -13.25
N LEU A 97 -3.22 7.11 -13.90
CA LEU A 97 -3.60 5.85 -14.54
C LEU A 97 -3.62 5.98 -16.06
N ASP A 98 -3.66 4.84 -16.75
CA ASP A 98 -3.81 4.79 -18.20
C ASP A 98 -5.08 5.57 -18.67
N PRO A 99 -5.02 6.28 -19.81
CA PRO A 99 -6.21 6.86 -20.41
C PRO A 99 -7.32 5.83 -20.66
N LEU A 100 -8.57 6.24 -20.42
CA LEU A 100 -9.72 5.36 -20.58
C LEU A 100 -10.01 5.05 -22.07
N PRO A 101 -10.16 3.77 -22.44
CA PRO A 101 -10.76 3.41 -23.71
C PRO A 101 -12.23 3.84 -23.77
N ARG A 102 -12.80 3.92 -24.97
CA ARG A 102 -14.22 4.25 -25.17
C ARG A 102 -15.11 3.22 -24.45
N GLY A 103 -16.07 3.70 -23.64
CA GLY A 103 -17.01 2.84 -22.90
C GLY A 103 -16.49 2.36 -21.55
N TYR A 104 -15.42 2.96 -21.02
CA TYR A 104 -14.91 2.69 -19.69
C TYR A 104 -14.97 3.93 -18.80
N GLN A 105 -15.07 3.69 -17.50
CA GLN A 105 -15.05 4.71 -16.48
C GLN A 105 -14.22 4.27 -15.26
N TYR A 106 -13.47 5.20 -14.69
CA TYR A 106 -12.85 5.02 -13.38
C TYR A 106 -13.80 5.45 -12.25
N TYR A 107 -13.86 4.66 -11.19
CA TYR A 107 -14.52 5.01 -9.94
C TYR A 107 -13.54 4.85 -8.79
N SER A 108 -13.54 5.81 -7.87
CA SER A 108 -12.84 5.68 -6.60
C SER A 108 -13.82 5.26 -5.51
N LEU A 109 -13.39 4.39 -4.61
CA LEU A 109 -14.13 3.87 -3.46
C LEU A 109 -13.42 4.19 -2.14
N GLY A 110 -14.13 4.02 -1.03
CA GLY A 110 -13.56 4.13 0.32
C GLY A 110 -13.51 5.55 0.86
N ASN A 111 -14.22 6.50 0.25
CA ASN A 111 -14.32 7.87 0.76
C ASN A 111 -15.42 7.96 1.82
N ILE A 112 -15.04 8.06 3.09
CA ILE A 112 -16.02 8.09 4.20
C ILE A 112 -16.84 9.38 4.30
N HIS A 113 -16.42 10.46 3.61
CA HIS A 113 -17.14 11.73 3.56
C HIS A 113 -18.10 11.84 2.36
N ARG A 114 -18.30 10.76 1.61
CA ARG A 114 -19.26 10.71 0.51
C ARG A 114 -20.57 10.05 0.92
N GLN A 115 -21.62 10.33 0.15
CA GLN A 115 -22.87 9.59 0.24
C GLN A 115 -22.58 8.09 0.10
N GLY A 116 -23.36 7.24 0.78
CA GLY A 116 -23.18 5.78 0.76
C GLY A 116 -21.99 5.26 1.58
N SER A 117 -21.19 6.13 2.21
CA SER A 117 -20.07 5.69 3.08
C SER A 117 -20.50 4.86 4.28
N LEU A 118 -21.72 5.04 4.79
CA LEU A 118 -22.29 4.25 5.87
C LEU A 118 -22.46 2.76 5.51
N GLN A 119 -22.37 2.41 4.23
CA GLN A 119 -22.37 1.03 3.78
C GLN A 119 -21.00 0.35 3.96
N LEU A 120 -19.91 1.11 4.13
CA LEU A 120 -18.60 0.54 4.44
C LEU A 120 -18.64 -0.16 5.80
N PRO A 121 -18.09 -1.39 5.92
CA PRO A 121 -18.08 -2.10 7.18
C PRO A 121 -17.33 -1.33 8.28
N HIS A 122 -17.78 -1.49 9.52
CA HIS A 122 -17.17 -0.81 10.67
C HIS A 122 -15.66 -1.07 10.81
N HIS A 123 -15.19 -2.30 10.53
CA HIS A 123 -13.75 -2.62 10.59
C HIS A 123 -12.90 -1.92 9.51
N VAL A 124 -13.55 -1.25 8.53
CA VAL A 124 -12.93 -0.39 7.52
C VAL A 124 -13.02 1.09 7.90
N THR A 125 -14.02 1.51 8.67
CA THR A 125 -14.22 2.94 8.97
C THR A 125 -13.73 3.35 10.36
N HIS A 126 -13.62 2.41 11.29
CA HIS A 126 -13.31 2.69 12.70
C HIS A 126 -12.01 3.46 12.92
N LEU A 127 -10.92 3.06 12.24
CA LEU A 127 -9.64 3.75 12.37
C LEU A 127 -9.61 5.11 11.66
N GLN A 128 -10.53 5.35 10.72
CA GLN A 128 -10.58 6.62 10.00
C GLN A 128 -11.25 7.74 10.81
N SER A 129 -12.17 7.40 11.72
CA SER A 129 -12.84 8.40 12.56
C SER A 129 -11.94 8.96 13.67
N GLU A 130 -10.84 8.28 14.00
CA GLU A 130 -9.99 8.64 15.13
C GLU A 130 -8.88 9.64 14.76
N HIS A 131 -8.59 9.87 13.47
CA HIS A 131 -7.53 10.77 13.01
C HIS A 131 -7.98 11.58 11.78
N GLU A 132 -7.63 12.87 11.70
CA GLU A 132 -7.96 13.74 10.55
C GLU A 132 -7.41 13.20 9.22
N ASP A 133 -6.31 12.43 9.26
CA ASP A 133 -5.69 11.79 8.09
C ASP A 133 -6.30 10.42 7.71
N GLY A 134 -7.37 9.99 8.40
CA GLY A 134 -7.95 8.66 8.27
C GLY A 134 -8.56 8.36 6.89
N ASN A 135 -9.10 9.37 6.21
CA ASN A 135 -9.83 9.21 4.95
C ASN A 135 -8.93 9.28 3.70
N ARG A 136 -7.67 8.86 3.79
CA ARG A 136 -6.73 8.90 2.65
C ARG A 136 -6.80 7.67 1.75
N ALA A 137 -7.12 6.50 2.30
CA ALA A 137 -7.13 5.23 1.59
C ALA A 137 -8.20 5.19 0.48
N ARG A 138 -7.82 4.72 -0.71
CA ARG A 138 -8.72 4.57 -1.86
C ARG A 138 -8.48 3.28 -2.62
N ILE A 139 -9.56 2.74 -3.17
CA ILE A 139 -9.49 1.79 -4.28
C ILE A 139 -10.02 2.49 -5.51
N VAL A 140 -9.30 2.40 -6.63
CA VAL A 140 -9.79 2.86 -7.92
C VAL A 140 -10.06 1.65 -8.80
N ILE A 141 -11.26 1.56 -9.35
CA ILE A 141 -11.64 0.49 -10.28
C ILE A 141 -11.90 1.08 -11.66
N ARG A 142 -11.52 0.35 -12.71
CA ARG A 142 -11.95 0.63 -14.07
C ARG A 142 -13.09 -0.29 -14.44
N VAL A 143 -14.22 0.30 -14.77
CA VAL A 143 -15.46 -0.41 -15.08
C VAL A 143 -15.75 -0.25 -16.56
N ARG A 144 -16.07 -1.35 -17.23
CA ARG A 144 -16.64 -1.34 -18.59
C ARG A 144 -18.14 -1.13 -18.49
N GLU A 145 -18.64 -0.01 -19.01
CA GLU A 145 -20.08 0.20 -19.19
C GLU A 145 -20.55 -0.68 -20.35
N GLN A 146 -21.20 -1.80 -20.03
CA GLN A 146 -21.91 -2.58 -21.04
C GLN A 146 -23.27 -1.94 -21.31
N ASN A 147 -23.46 -1.33 -22.49
CA ASN A 147 -24.76 -0.82 -22.92
C ASN A 147 -25.67 -1.96 -23.41
N VAL A 148 -26.11 -2.86 -22.51
CA VAL A 148 -26.99 -3.98 -22.90
C VAL A 148 -28.06 -4.26 -21.85
N GLY A 149 -29.18 -3.53 -21.92
CA GLY A 149 -30.46 -3.92 -21.31
C GLY A 149 -30.50 -4.06 -19.78
N ARG A 150 -31.66 -4.50 -19.25
CA ARG A 150 -32.11 -4.37 -17.84
C ARG A 150 -31.28 -5.11 -16.77
N ARG A 151 -30.13 -5.69 -17.12
CA ARG A 151 -29.17 -6.36 -16.21
C ARG A 151 -27.76 -6.24 -16.78
N THR A 152 -27.16 -5.06 -16.62
CA THR A 152 -25.76 -4.84 -16.97
C THR A 152 -24.88 -5.35 -15.83
N SER A 153 -24.30 -6.54 -15.99
CA SER A 153 -23.15 -6.93 -15.17
C SER A 153 -22.01 -5.96 -15.50
N GLN A 154 -21.73 -5.04 -14.60
CA GLN A 154 -20.60 -4.13 -14.72
C GLN A 154 -19.32 -4.93 -14.42
N ILE A 155 -18.46 -5.05 -15.44
CA ILE A 155 -17.20 -5.79 -15.36
C ILE A 155 -16.08 -4.83 -14.97
N ILE A 156 -15.29 -5.24 -13.98
CA ILE A 156 -14.06 -4.56 -13.59
C ILE A 156 -12.92 -5.23 -14.35
N ASP A 157 -12.16 -4.44 -15.12
CA ASP A 157 -11.00 -4.96 -15.83
C ASP A 157 -9.67 -4.57 -15.19
N ARG A 158 -9.65 -3.50 -14.36
CA ARG A 158 -8.49 -3.12 -13.56
C ARG A 158 -8.88 -2.61 -12.18
N VAL A 159 -8.05 -2.96 -11.19
CA VAL A 159 -8.19 -2.55 -9.79
C VAL A 159 -6.88 -1.93 -9.36
N TYR A 160 -6.96 -0.81 -8.65
CA TYR A 160 -5.81 -0.11 -8.09
C TYR A 160 -6.06 0.17 -6.63
N ILE A 161 -5.01 0.08 -5.82
CA ILE A 161 -4.98 0.64 -4.48
C ILE A 161 -4.14 1.92 -4.52
N THR A 162 -4.62 2.96 -3.87
CA THR A 162 -3.97 4.28 -3.86
C THR A 162 -4.34 5.04 -2.59
N GLN A 163 -3.73 6.19 -2.41
CA GLN A 163 -4.07 7.13 -1.35
C GLN A 163 -4.12 8.57 -1.86
N HIS A 164 -4.72 9.45 -1.06
CA HIS A 164 -4.43 10.86 -1.13
C HIS A 164 -3.09 11.18 -0.44
N TYR A 165 -2.45 12.27 -0.85
CA TYR A 165 -1.30 12.83 -0.12
C TYR A 165 -1.64 13.08 1.35
N GLU A 166 -0.60 13.24 2.17
CA GLU A 166 -0.80 13.68 3.55
C GLU A 166 -1.38 15.09 3.61
N THR A 167 -2.18 15.37 4.65
CA THR A 167 -2.71 16.72 4.88
C THR A 167 -1.57 17.73 5.03
N SER A 168 -0.45 17.31 5.63
CA SER A 168 0.79 18.08 5.81
C SER A 168 1.45 18.52 4.50
N GLU A 169 1.19 17.83 3.38
CA GLU A 169 1.75 18.16 2.07
C GLU A 169 0.95 19.25 1.34
N HIS A 170 -0.22 19.65 1.86
CA HIS A 170 -1.06 20.71 1.31
C HIS A 170 -1.47 20.50 -0.17
N ARG A 171 -1.56 19.24 -0.62
CA ARG A 171 -1.97 18.87 -1.98
C ARG A 171 -3.48 18.60 -2.12
N GLY A 172 -4.25 18.92 -1.09
CA GLY A 172 -5.71 18.79 -1.08
C GLY A 172 -6.15 17.33 -1.29
N THR A 173 -7.02 17.10 -2.27
CA THR A 173 -7.55 15.77 -2.60
C THR A 173 -6.82 15.10 -3.76
N ALA A 174 -5.59 15.54 -4.08
CA ALA A 174 -4.80 14.90 -5.13
C ALA A 174 -4.40 13.47 -4.71
N TYR A 175 -4.31 12.59 -5.68
CA TYR A 175 -3.86 11.21 -5.48
C TYR A 175 -2.34 11.13 -5.50
N ASP A 176 -1.79 10.27 -4.65
CA ASP A 176 -0.35 10.06 -4.49
C ASP A 176 0.16 9.00 -5.48
N PRO A 177 0.95 9.39 -6.50
CA PRO A 177 1.46 8.47 -7.50
C PRO A 177 2.51 7.51 -6.97
N GLU A 178 3.24 7.87 -5.91
CA GLU A 178 4.29 7.02 -5.35
C GLU A 178 3.70 5.80 -4.62
N HIS A 179 2.45 5.95 -4.15
CA HIS A 179 1.71 4.92 -3.42
C HIS A 179 0.48 4.42 -4.19
N THR A 180 0.60 4.30 -5.51
CA THR A 180 -0.41 3.71 -6.39
C THR A 180 0.05 2.39 -6.98
N TYR A 181 -0.74 1.35 -6.78
CA TYR A 181 -0.40 -0.02 -7.20
C TYR A 181 -1.57 -0.68 -7.91
N GLU A 182 -1.30 -1.37 -9.02
CA GLU A 182 -2.30 -2.22 -9.67
C GLU A 182 -2.45 -3.51 -8.88
N ILE A 183 -3.69 -3.94 -8.65
CA ILE A 183 -4.02 -5.16 -7.90
C ILE A 183 -4.48 -6.20 -8.91
N THR A 184 -3.80 -7.34 -8.93
CA THR A 184 -4.21 -8.46 -9.78
C THR A 184 -5.36 -9.26 -9.17
N THR A 185 -6.09 -9.99 -10.03
CA THR A 185 -7.09 -10.97 -9.60
C THR A 185 -6.51 -12.08 -8.72
N ASN A 186 -5.24 -12.47 -8.93
CA ASN A 186 -4.58 -13.47 -8.09
C ASN A 186 -4.45 -13.00 -6.64
N LEU A 187 -4.07 -11.75 -6.45
CA LEU A 187 -3.99 -11.14 -5.14
C LEU A 187 -5.37 -11.05 -4.48
N LEU A 188 -6.40 -10.60 -5.21
CA LEU A 188 -7.77 -10.56 -4.70
C LEU A 188 -8.26 -11.93 -4.24
N ARG A 189 -8.03 -12.98 -5.04
CA ARG A 189 -8.34 -14.37 -4.67
C ARG A 189 -7.57 -14.83 -3.43
N ALA A 190 -6.29 -14.46 -3.30
CA ALA A 190 -5.49 -14.80 -2.13
C ALA A 190 -6.02 -14.11 -0.86
N ILE A 191 -6.38 -12.82 -0.95
CA ILE A 191 -6.96 -12.03 0.14
C ILE A 191 -8.32 -12.60 0.54
N ARG A 192 -9.15 -13.04 -0.41
CA ARG A 192 -10.47 -13.63 -0.15
C ARG A 192 -10.40 -14.91 0.69
N LYS A 193 -9.26 -15.63 0.72
CA LYS A 193 -9.05 -16.77 1.63
C LYS A 193 -9.08 -16.36 3.10
N PHE A 194 -8.82 -15.09 3.41
CA PHE A 194 -8.93 -14.51 4.73
C PHE A 194 -10.33 -13.94 5.00
N SER A 195 -11.39 -14.62 4.57
CA SER A 195 -12.76 -14.06 4.59
C SER A 195 -13.27 -13.69 5.99
N ILE A 196 -14.19 -12.74 6.03
CA ILE A 196 -14.94 -12.38 7.24
C ILE A 196 -15.84 -13.56 7.65
N ASN A 197 -16.17 -13.66 8.94
CA ASN A 197 -16.99 -14.71 9.54
C ASN A 197 -16.32 -16.09 9.58
N ASN A 198 -14.98 -16.10 9.66
CA ASN A 198 -14.24 -17.32 9.87
C ASN A 198 -13.20 -17.15 10.98
N ASP A 199 -13.56 -17.63 12.17
CA ASP A 199 -12.72 -17.67 13.36
C ASP A 199 -12.22 -19.09 13.67
N ASN A 200 -12.37 -20.01 12.70
CA ASN A 200 -11.98 -21.41 12.86
C ASN A 200 -10.45 -21.52 12.99
N ILE A 201 -9.98 -22.03 14.13
CA ILE A 201 -8.56 -22.16 14.41
C ILE A 201 -7.82 -23.03 13.38
N ASN A 202 -8.45 -24.08 12.86
CA ASN A 202 -7.85 -24.93 11.84
C ASN A 202 -7.66 -24.19 10.51
N LEU A 203 -8.57 -23.28 10.17
CA LEU A 203 -8.38 -22.41 9.01
C LEU A 203 -7.25 -21.43 9.25
N LEU A 204 -7.17 -20.79 10.41
CA LEU A 204 -6.09 -19.87 10.75
C LEU A 204 -4.72 -20.54 10.65
N MET A 205 -4.59 -21.76 11.17
CA MET A 205 -3.37 -22.58 11.04
C MET A 205 -3.05 -22.88 9.56
N SER A 206 -4.05 -23.31 8.78
CA SER A 206 -3.88 -23.59 7.35
C SER A 206 -3.45 -22.35 6.56
N LEU A 207 -4.04 -21.18 6.83
CA LEU A 207 -3.68 -19.90 6.21
C LEU A 207 -2.27 -19.47 6.62
N ARG A 208 -1.95 -19.57 7.92
CA ARG A 208 -0.61 -19.29 8.45
C ARG A 208 0.44 -20.10 7.70
N ASP A 209 0.24 -21.41 7.60
CA ASP A 209 1.19 -22.33 6.95
C ASP A 209 1.26 -22.08 5.44
N HIS A 210 0.12 -21.90 4.78
CA HIS A 210 0.03 -21.64 3.34
C HIS A 210 0.78 -20.38 2.93
N PHE A 211 0.67 -19.30 3.72
CA PHE A 211 1.33 -18.03 3.48
C PHE A 211 2.66 -17.87 4.23
N ARG A 212 3.16 -18.93 4.87
CA ARG A 212 4.44 -18.97 5.60
C ARG A 212 4.58 -17.85 6.62
N SER A 213 3.50 -17.58 7.34
CA SER A 213 3.49 -16.64 8.45
C SER A 213 4.36 -17.15 9.60
N SER A 214 5.02 -16.23 10.30
CA SER A 214 5.81 -16.53 11.50
C SER A 214 4.97 -16.63 12.78
N ALA A 215 3.64 -16.48 12.69
CA ALA A 215 2.76 -16.52 13.85
C ALA A 215 2.80 -17.89 14.55
N ASP A 216 2.93 -17.92 15.88
CA ASP A 216 2.81 -19.16 16.64
C ASP A 216 1.35 -19.49 17.03
N ASP A 217 1.11 -20.69 17.57
CA ASP A 217 -0.24 -21.14 17.96
C ASP A 217 -0.88 -20.26 19.05
N SER A 218 -0.08 -19.68 19.94
CA SER A 218 -0.56 -18.77 20.99
C SER A 218 -1.03 -17.45 20.37
N GLN A 219 -0.28 -16.91 19.41
CA GLN A 219 -0.64 -15.71 18.65
C GLN A 219 -1.93 -15.95 17.83
N LEU A 220 -2.11 -17.14 17.23
CA LEU A 220 -3.36 -17.47 16.54
C LEU A 220 -4.57 -17.53 17.48
N LEU A 221 -4.39 -18.09 18.69
CA LEU A 221 -5.44 -18.11 19.72
C LEU A 221 -5.78 -16.69 20.20
N GLU A 222 -4.77 -15.85 20.40
CA GLU A 222 -4.96 -14.44 20.76
C GLU A 222 -5.71 -13.69 19.66
N MET A 223 -5.31 -13.83 18.40
CA MET A 223 -6.03 -13.24 17.27
C MET A 223 -7.49 -13.69 17.24
N ARG A 224 -7.74 -14.98 17.42
CA ARG A 224 -9.10 -15.52 17.48
C ARG A 224 -9.93 -14.90 18.60
N ASN A 225 -9.36 -14.79 19.80
CA ASN A 225 -10.06 -14.26 20.97
C ASN A 225 -10.31 -12.75 20.85
N THR A 226 -9.36 -12.00 20.28
CA THR A 226 -9.42 -10.54 20.16
C THR A 226 -10.28 -10.09 18.97
N TRP A 227 -10.16 -10.78 17.83
CA TRP A 227 -10.81 -10.38 16.57
C TRP A 227 -12.10 -11.15 16.28
N GLY A 228 -12.35 -12.27 16.95
CA GLY A 228 -13.53 -13.11 16.72
C GLY A 228 -13.71 -13.44 15.24
N GLN A 229 -14.84 -13.05 14.66
CA GLN A 229 -15.16 -13.25 13.24
C GLN A 229 -14.19 -12.58 12.25
N LEU A 230 -13.36 -11.65 12.72
CA LEU A 230 -12.32 -10.98 11.94
C LEU A 230 -10.93 -11.60 12.16
N ALA A 231 -10.81 -12.76 12.81
CA ALA A 231 -9.51 -13.39 13.08
C ALA A 231 -8.68 -13.63 11.81
N CYS A 232 -9.31 -14.02 10.70
CA CYS A 232 -8.61 -14.14 9.42
C CYS A 232 -8.07 -12.79 8.91
N LEU A 233 -8.80 -11.69 9.09
CA LEU A 233 -8.28 -10.34 8.82
C LEU A 233 -7.12 -10.00 9.77
N GLY A 234 -7.23 -10.31 11.05
CA GLY A 234 -6.15 -10.15 12.03
C GLY A 234 -4.87 -10.89 11.61
N LEU A 235 -5.00 -12.13 11.13
CA LEU A 235 -3.87 -12.90 10.59
C LEU A 235 -3.29 -12.27 9.31
N LEU A 236 -4.13 -11.78 8.40
CA LEU A 236 -3.66 -11.06 7.20
C LEU A 236 -2.84 -9.82 7.60
N LEU A 237 -3.34 -9.04 8.55
CA LEU A 237 -2.66 -7.85 9.06
C LEU A 237 -1.33 -8.22 9.72
N PHE A 238 -1.28 -9.30 10.49
CA PHE A 238 -0.04 -9.82 11.07
C PHE A 238 0.98 -10.24 9.99
N ILE A 239 0.52 -10.90 8.93
CA ILE A 239 1.40 -11.35 7.84
C ILE A 239 2.03 -10.18 7.10
N VAL A 240 1.27 -9.10 6.90
CA VAL A 240 1.68 -7.95 6.08
C VAL A 240 2.39 -6.87 6.91
N ILE A 241 1.99 -6.67 8.16
CA ILE A 241 2.48 -5.63 9.07
C ILE A 241 2.90 -6.26 10.41
N PRO A 242 3.88 -7.20 10.40
CA PRO A 242 4.21 -7.97 11.59
C PRO A 242 4.71 -7.10 12.74
N GLU A 243 5.36 -5.96 12.49
CA GLU A 243 5.91 -5.08 13.54
C GLU A 243 4.83 -4.49 14.43
N LYS A 244 3.61 -4.28 13.89
CA LYS A 244 2.48 -3.71 14.63
C LYS A 244 1.70 -4.76 15.43
N TYR A 245 1.72 -6.01 14.97
CA TYR A 245 0.87 -7.09 15.51
C TYR A 245 1.66 -8.22 16.18
N SER A 246 2.99 -8.24 16.05
CA SER A 246 3.87 -9.06 16.88
C SER A 246 4.03 -8.33 18.20
N SER A 247 3.39 -8.85 19.25
CA SER A 247 3.41 -8.27 20.58
C SER A 247 4.81 -7.82 21.00
N HIS A 248 4.98 -6.52 21.27
CA HIS A 248 5.91 -6.07 22.29
C HIS A 248 5.58 -6.85 23.57
N GLU A 249 6.61 -7.40 24.23
CA GLU A 249 6.51 -8.02 25.55
C GLU A 249 5.49 -7.29 26.41
N HIS A 250 4.35 -7.92 26.66
CA HIS A 250 3.50 -7.48 27.75
C HIS A 250 4.32 -7.65 29.03
N ASN A 251 4.88 -6.53 29.49
CA ASN A 251 5.26 -6.36 30.89
C ASN A 251 4.08 -6.84 31.71
N ASN A 252 4.21 -8.06 32.23
CA ASN A 252 3.34 -8.67 33.21
C ASN A 252 3.44 -7.84 34.50
N ARG A 253 2.88 -6.63 34.51
CA ARG A 253 2.49 -5.98 35.75
C ARG A 253 1.23 -6.70 36.19
N ARG A 254 1.44 -7.88 36.78
CA ARG A 254 0.44 -8.58 37.59
C ARG A 254 -0.19 -7.51 38.49
N GLN A 255 -1.42 -7.13 38.21
CA GLN A 255 -2.21 -6.39 39.18
C GLN A 255 -2.32 -7.29 40.41
N PRO A 256 -1.88 -6.83 41.60
CA PRO A 256 -2.13 -7.57 42.81
C PRO A 256 -3.65 -7.65 43.00
N ALA A 257 -4.15 -8.86 43.25
CA ALA A 257 -5.55 -9.08 43.57
C ALA A 257 -6.01 -8.14 44.71
N PRO A 258 -7.28 -7.69 44.73
CA PRO A 258 -7.76 -6.82 45.79
C PRO A 258 -7.77 -7.59 47.11
N ARG A 259 -6.89 -7.21 48.04
CA ARG A 259 -6.93 -7.68 49.42
C ARG A 259 -8.10 -6.99 50.13
N SER A 260 -9.05 -7.78 50.61
CA SER A 260 -10.04 -7.29 51.57
C SER A 260 -9.42 -7.14 52.96
N ASN A 261 -9.99 -6.18 53.70
CA ASN A 261 -10.03 -6.03 55.16
C ASN A 261 -9.06 -5.05 55.84
N THR A 262 -9.70 -3.96 56.29
CA THR A 262 -9.62 -3.33 57.62
C THR A 262 -8.54 -2.28 57.90
N GLN A 263 -9.07 -1.10 58.28
CA GLN A 263 -8.51 0.12 58.86
C GLN A 263 -7.46 -0.05 59.96
N SER A 264 -6.33 0.69 59.86
CA SER A 264 -5.93 1.77 60.81
C SER A 264 -4.56 2.40 60.49
N ASP A 265 -4.53 3.73 60.64
CA ASP A 265 -3.44 4.69 60.89
C ASP A 265 -1.95 4.28 60.72
N ALA A 266 -1.23 5.04 59.87
CA ALA A 266 -0.10 5.90 60.31
C ALA A 266 0.56 6.60 59.10
N VAL A 267 0.81 7.90 59.30
CA VAL A 267 1.54 8.82 58.42
C VAL A 267 3.02 8.44 58.35
N VAL A 268 3.58 8.29 57.15
CA VAL A 268 5.01 8.59 56.85
C VAL A 268 5.12 9.12 55.41
N ASN A 269 5.48 10.41 55.30
CA ASN A 269 6.01 11.03 54.10
C ASN A 269 7.41 10.47 53.80
N ILE A 270 7.63 9.96 52.58
CA ILE A 270 8.98 9.95 51.97
C ILE A 270 8.84 10.34 50.50
N THR A 271 9.38 11.52 50.18
CA THR A 271 9.72 12.00 48.86
C THR A 271 10.93 11.24 48.34
N GLU A 272 10.85 10.63 47.16
CA GLU A 272 12.03 10.33 46.34
C GLU A 272 11.74 10.68 44.89
N SER A 273 12.40 11.75 44.47
CA SER A 273 12.66 12.12 43.10
C SER A 273 13.52 11.04 42.43
N ASN A 274 13.28 10.80 41.14
CA ASN A 274 14.38 10.67 40.18
C ASN A 274 13.84 10.93 38.77
N GLN A 275 14.12 12.13 38.30
CA GLN A 275 14.25 12.43 36.89
C GLN A 275 15.30 11.49 36.31
N ASN A 276 15.01 10.88 35.16
CA ASN A 276 16.04 10.59 34.16
C ASN A 276 15.40 10.65 32.78
N ASN A 277 15.57 11.82 32.17
CA ASN A 277 15.56 12.00 30.73
C ASN A 277 16.70 11.19 30.13
N THR A 278 16.38 10.29 29.22
CA THR A 278 17.31 9.90 28.15
C THR A 278 16.57 10.01 26.84
N ASN A 279 16.76 11.17 26.20
CA ASN A 279 16.63 11.35 24.76
C ASN A 279 17.51 10.30 24.08
N LEU A 280 16.91 9.35 23.38
CA LEU A 280 17.58 8.57 22.37
C LEU A 280 17.01 9.00 21.02
N ASN A 281 17.68 9.98 20.43
CA ASN A 281 17.62 10.26 19.01
C ASN A 281 18.08 8.99 18.28
N PHE A 282 17.15 8.25 17.68
CA PHE A 282 17.49 7.35 16.60
C PHE A 282 17.42 8.15 15.30
N THR A 283 18.60 8.55 14.84
CA THR A 283 18.78 9.16 13.53
C THR A 283 18.30 8.20 12.45
N SER A 284 17.41 8.73 11.61
CA SER A 284 17.09 8.27 10.27
C SER A 284 18.35 7.79 9.56
N GLU A 285 18.43 6.50 9.25
CA GLU A 285 19.34 5.97 8.23
C GLU A 285 18.54 5.69 6.96
N ASP A 286 19.00 6.35 5.90
CA ASP A 286 18.31 6.59 4.65
C ASP A 286 18.20 5.32 3.79
N ASN A 287 16.96 4.86 3.54
CA ASN A 287 16.69 3.85 2.52
C ASN A 287 16.72 4.39 1.07
N ASN A 288 17.07 5.67 0.88
CA ASN A 288 17.36 6.25 -0.44
C ASN A 288 18.79 6.00 -0.93
N THR A 289 19.62 5.32 -0.12
CA THR A 289 21.03 5.06 -0.44
C THR A 289 21.21 4.05 -1.58
N CYS A 290 20.22 3.20 -1.88
CA CYS A 290 20.35 2.16 -2.89
C CYS A 290 20.10 2.68 -4.33
N VAL A 291 19.10 3.54 -4.53
CA VAL A 291 18.76 4.06 -5.87
C VAL A 291 19.74 5.14 -6.31
N CYS A 292 20.13 6.04 -5.41
CA CYS A 292 21.17 7.03 -5.67
C CYS A 292 22.54 6.38 -5.94
N SER A 293 22.87 5.27 -5.25
CA SER A 293 24.11 4.53 -5.48
C SER A 293 24.16 3.92 -6.89
N VAL A 294 23.08 3.29 -7.34
CA VAL A 294 23.03 2.70 -8.70
C VAL A 294 23.10 3.78 -9.78
N ILE A 295 22.39 4.89 -9.61
CA ILE A 295 22.45 6.02 -10.55
C ILE A 295 23.85 6.64 -10.59
N CYS A 296 24.49 6.83 -9.44
CA CYS A 296 25.87 7.34 -9.35
C CYS A 296 26.87 6.40 -10.04
N VAL A 297 26.75 5.09 -9.83
CA VAL A 297 27.63 4.10 -10.48
C VAL A 297 27.45 4.11 -12.00
N VAL A 298 26.21 4.18 -12.50
CA VAL A 298 25.93 4.25 -13.94
C VAL A 298 26.51 5.54 -14.54
N ILE A 299 26.35 6.68 -13.86
CA ILE A 299 26.92 7.97 -14.30
C ILE A 299 28.45 7.90 -14.34
N ILE A 300 29.09 7.33 -13.32
CA ILE A 300 30.56 7.17 -13.27
C ILE A 300 31.03 6.27 -14.41
N VAL A 301 30.37 5.14 -14.67
CA VAL A 301 30.71 4.23 -15.77
C VAL A 301 30.57 4.94 -17.12
N ILE A 302 29.53 5.75 -17.31
CA ILE A 302 29.35 6.57 -18.53
C ILE A 302 30.50 7.57 -18.68
N PHE A 303 30.89 8.29 -17.63
CA PHE A 303 32.01 9.22 -17.70
C PHE A 303 33.34 8.52 -18.00
N LEU A 304 33.56 7.32 -17.46
CA LEU A 304 34.74 6.51 -17.77
C LEU A 304 34.76 6.06 -19.23
N ILE A 305 33.63 5.61 -19.77
CA ILE A 305 33.51 5.21 -21.19
C ILE A 305 33.75 6.42 -22.10
N VAL A 306 33.15 7.57 -21.79
CA VAL A 306 33.35 8.81 -22.55
C VAL A 306 34.81 9.29 -22.48
N GLY A 307 35.44 9.20 -21.31
CA GLY A 307 36.84 9.55 -21.11
C GLY A 307 37.81 8.63 -21.88
N LEU A 308 37.56 7.31 -21.85
CA LEU A 308 38.34 6.32 -22.61
C LEU A 308 38.19 6.50 -24.12
N LEU A 309 36.97 6.77 -24.60
CA LEU A 309 36.74 7.10 -26.00
C LEU A 309 37.44 8.40 -26.39
N TYR A 310 37.34 9.45 -25.57
CA TYR A 310 38.03 10.71 -25.83
C TYR A 310 39.57 10.55 -25.89
N TRP A 311 40.13 9.73 -24.99
CA TRP A 311 41.56 9.41 -25.01
C TRP A 311 41.97 8.62 -26.26
N ALA A 312 41.20 7.61 -26.64
CA ALA A 312 41.44 6.80 -27.84
C ALA A 312 41.21 7.55 -29.17
N PHE A 313 40.57 8.72 -29.14
CA PHE A 313 40.38 9.58 -30.32
C PHE A 313 41.40 10.74 -30.39
N LYS A 314 42.10 11.03 -29.29
CA LYS A 314 43.13 12.08 -29.22
C LYS A 314 44.53 11.55 -29.56
N HIS A 315 44.74 10.24 -29.47
CA HIS A 315 45.92 9.51 -29.91
C HIS A 315 45.57 8.56 -31.06
#